data_AF-A0A198YIW1-F1
#
_entry.id   AF-A0A198YIW1-F1
#
_cell.length_a   1.000
_cell.length_b   1.000
_cell.length_c   1.000
_cell.angle_alpha   90.00
_cell.angle_beta   90.00
_cell.angle_gamma   90.00
#
_symmetry.space_group_name_H-M   'P 1'
#
loop_
_entity.id
_entity.type
_entity.pdbx_description
1 polymer ?
#
loop_
_entity_poly.entity_id
_entity_poly.type
_entity_poly.pdbx_seq_one_letter_code
_entity_poly.pdbx_strand_id
1 'polypeptide(L)'
;MIKEFAKWEVAEQETIADILKSMETDGKAEGALKPPTESEVEAMLDADGKSSLDKLKATAGKDFDKAYVTAQLDGHKKLLTIQEDYLKVGQNREHLSVTKLARGQVKEHIDHLDMLKSKVG
;
A
#
# COMPACT_ATOMS: atom_id res chain seq x y z
N MET A 1 6.19 15.72 -6.40
CA MET A 1 6.57 14.91 -5.21
C MET A 1 5.45 13.96 -4.84
N ILE A 2 4.26 14.41 -4.42
CA ILE A 2 3.13 13.51 -4.08
C ILE A 2 2.70 12.64 -5.27
N LYS A 3 2.54 13.22 -6.47
CA LYS A 3 2.23 12.46 -7.68
C LYS A 3 3.29 11.41 -8.05
N GLU A 4 4.56 11.70 -7.79
CA GLU A 4 5.65 10.73 -8.03
C GLU A 4 5.62 9.61 -7.01
N PHE A 5 5.40 9.93 -5.73
CA PHE A 5 5.15 8.93 -4.69
C PHE A 5 3.99 8.01 -5.10
N ALA A 6 2.83 8.58 -5.47
CA ALA A 6 1.66 7.81 -5.88
C ALA A 6 1.95 6.88 -7.07
N LYS A 7 2.74 7.34 -8.04
CA LYS A 7 3.13 6.53 -9.19
C LYS A 7 4.01 5.34 -8.79
N TRP A 8 4.99 5.56 -7.91
CA TRP A 8 5.85 4.47 -7.42
C TRP A 8 5.11 3.51 -6.50
N GLU A 9 4.23 4.03 -5.65
CA GLU A 9 3.34 3.25 -4.80
C GLU A 9 2.50 2.27 -5.63
N VAL A 10 1.85 2.75 -6.69
CA VAL A 10 1.07 1.87 -7.59
C VAL A 10 1.94 0.77 -8.20
N ALA A 11 3.10 1.12 -8.72
CA ALA A 11 4.00 0.14 -9.36
C ALA A 11 4.50 -0.92 -8.36
N GLU A 12 4.81 -0.53 -7.12
CA GLU A 12 5.27 -1.43 -6.07
C GLU A 12 4.15 -2.34 -5.58
N GLN A 13 2.97 -1.79 -5.26
CA GLN A 13 1.82 -2.55 -4.78
C GLN A 13 1.31 -3.55 -5.84
N GLU A 14 1.28 -3.16 -7.12
CA GLU A 14 0.93 -4.08 -8.21
C GLU A 14 1.95 -5.21 -8.35
N THR A 15 3.24 -4.92 -8.15
CA THR A 15 4.31 -5.94 -8.17
C THR A 15 4.15 -6.93 -7.01
N ILE A 16 3.92 -6.44 -5.79
CA ILE A 16 3.67 -7.31 -4.63
C ILE A 16 2.40 -8.14 -4.83
N ALA A 17 1.34 -7.55 -5.37
CA ALA A 17 0.10 -8.26 -5.67
C ALA A 17 0.31 -9.37 -6.71
N ASP A 18 1.10 -9.14 -7.77
CA ASP A 18 1.44 -10.15 -8.78
C ASP A 18 2.22 -11.33 -8.15
N ILE A 19 3.21 -11.01 -7.30
CA ILE A 19 3.97 -12.02 -6.54
C ILE A 19 3.03 -12.85 -5.67
N LEU A 20 2.19 -12.21 -4.84
CA LEU A 20 1.28 -12.92 -3.95
C LEU A 20 0.27 -13.77 -4.74
N LYS A 21 -0.21 -13.30 -5.89
CA LYS A 21 -1.12 -14.07 -6.74
C LYS A 21 -0.44 -15.28 -7.37
N SER A 22 0.82 -15.14 -7.78
CA SER A 22 1.61 -16.26 -8.30
C SER A 22 1.81 -17.34 -7.24
N MET A 23 2.04 -16.96 -5.99
CA MET A 23 2.18 -17.87 -4.86
C MET A 23 0.87 -18.59 -4.51
N GLU A 24 -0.27 -17.92 -4.66
CA GLU A 24 -1.59 -18.54 -4.43
C GLU A 24 -1.96 -19.58 -5.49
N THR A 25 -1.55 -19.33 -6.74
CA THR A 25 -1.93 -20.15 -7.91
C THR A 25 -0.88 -21.18 -8.32
N ASP A 26 0.22 -21.29 -7.56
CA ASP A 26 1.45 -22.00 -7.96
C ASP A 26 1.93 -21.61 -9.38
N GLY A 27 1.67 -20.35 -9.75
CA GLY A 27 1.93 -19.77 -11.07
C GLY A 27 3.24 -18.99 -11.13
N LYS A 28 3.42 -18.19 -12.19
CA LYS A 28 4.58 -17.30 -12.36
C LYS A 28 4.16 -15.85 -12.12
N ALA A 29 5.02 -15.09 -11.45
CA ALA A 29 4.92 -13.63 -11.38
C ALA A 29 5.47 -13.03 -12.69
N GLU A 30 4.61 -12.88 -13.69
CA GLU A 30 4.98 -12.38 -15.03
C GLU A 30 4.83 -10.86 -15.17
N GLY A 31 4.41 -10.16 -14.11
CA GLY A 31 4.09 -8.73 -14.16
C GLY A 31 2.85 -8.44 -15.01
N ALA A 32 1.98 -9.44 -15.18
CA ALA A 32 0.79 -9.39 -16.01
C ALA A 32 -0.50 -9.36 -15.19
N LEU A 33 -0.41 -9.11 -13.87
CA LEU A 33 -1.57 -8.91 -13.02
C LEU A 33 -2.47 -7.83 -13.62
N LYS A 34 -3.71 -8.20 -13.93
CA LYS A 34 -4.73 -7.22 -14.28
C LYS A 34 -5.16 -6.52 -12.99
N PRO A 35 -4.99 -5.20 -12.86
CA PRO A 35 -5.45 -4.49 -11.68
C PRO A 35 -6.97 -4.66 -11.52
N PRO A 36 -7.47 -4.81 -10.29
CA PRO A 36 -8.90 -4.80 -10.04
C PRO A 36 -9.52 -3.47 -10.47
N THR A 37 -10.78 -3.50 -10.87
CA THR A 37 -11.57 -2.30 -11.15
C THR A 37 -11.79 -1.50 -9.87
N GLU A 38 -12.07 -0.20 -10.00
CA GLU A 38 -12.37 0.68 -8.83
C GLU A 38 -13.51 0.11 -7.98
N SER A 39 -14.56 -0.42 -8.61
CA SER A 39 -15.70 -1.04 -7.91
C SER A 39 -15.30 -2.29 -7.12
N GLU A 40 -14.42 -3.13 -7.68
CA GLU A 40 -13.89 -4.31 -6.98
C GLU A 40 -13.06 -3.90 -5.77
N VAL A 41 -12.18 -2.90 -5.91
CA VAL A 41 -11.37 -2.39 -4.79
C VAL A 41 -12.25 -1.77 -3.70
N GLU A 42 -13.21 -0.92 -4.09
CA GLU A 42 -14.12 -0.26 -3.14
C GLU A 42 -15.00 -1.24 -2.36
N ALA A 43 -15.39 -2.35 -2.99
CA ALA A 43 -16.13 -3.42 -2.33
C ALA A 43 -15.32 -4.15 -1.25
N MET A 44 -13.99 -4.19 -1.39
CA MET A 44 -13.07 -4.84 -0.45
C MET A 44 -12.65 -3.95 0.73
N LEU A 45 -12.94 -2.64 0.67
CA LEU A 45 -12.61 -1.73 1.76
C LEU A 45 -13.47 -2.00 3.00
N ASP A 46 -12.81 -1.99 4.16
CA ASP A 46 -13.48 -1.93 5.46
C ASP A 46 -14.08 -0.54 5.72
N ALA A 47 -14.69 -0.35 6.88
CA ALA A 47 -15.34 0.92 7.22
C ALA A 47 -14.35 2.11 7.27
N ASP A 48 -13.14 1.89 7.80
CA ASP A 48 -12.09 2.90 7.89
C ASP A 48 -11.58 3.29 6.50
N GLY A 49 -11.37 2.29 5.63
CA GLY A 49 -10.94 2.45 4.25
C GLY A 49 -11.97 3.24 3.43
N LYS A 50 -13.26 2.91 3.57
CA LYS A 50 -14.35 3.64 2.92
C LYS A 50 -14.40 5.09 3.38
N SER A 51 -14.37 5.33 4.69
CA SER A 51 -14.38 6.70 5.23
C SER A 51 -13.16 7.51 4.77
N SER A 52 -12.00 6.88 4.64
CA SER A 52 -10.78 7.54 4.15
C SER A 52 -10.91 7.91 2.68
N LEU A 53 -11.44 7.01 1.86
CA LEU A 53 -11.67 7.25 0.44
C LEU A 53 -12.72 8.36 0.20
N ASP A 54 -13.82 8.35 0.95
CA ASP A 54 -14.85 9.39 0.86
C ASP A 54 -14.28 10.77 1.20
N LYS A 55 -13.43 10.85 2.23
CA LYS A 55 -12.73 12.09 2.59
C LYS A 55 -11.82 12.57 1.47
N LEU A 56 -11.08 11.67 0.81
CA LEU A 56 -10.23 12.02 -0.34
C LEU A 56 -11.08 12.56 -1.49
N LYS A 57 -12.17 11.87 -1.85
CA LYS A 57 -13.10 12.31 -2.91
C LYS A 57 -13.73 13.68 -2.64
N ALA A 58 -13.93 14.04 -1.37
CA ALA A 58 -14.49 15.32 -0.95
C ALA A 58 -13.48 16.48 -0.87
N THR A 59 -12.18 16.23 -1.06
CA THR A 59 -11.12 17.24 -0.94
C THR A 59 -10.44 17.52 -2.28
N ALA A 60 -9.84 18.72 -2.41
CA ALA A 60 -9.10 19.11 -3.61
C ALA A 60 -7.88 19.97 -3.25
N GLY A 61 -6.94 20.10 -4.20
CA GLY A 61 -5.76 20.94 -4.03
C GLY A 61 -4.94 20.58 -2.79
N LYS A 62 -4.57 21.58 -2.00
CA LYS A 62 -3.74 21.37 -0.79
C LYS A 62 -4.41 20.51 0.27
N ASP A 63 -5.73 20.59 0.40
CA ASP A 63 -6.47 19.78 1.38
C ASP A 63 -6.49 18.32 0.96
N PHE A 64 -6.58 18.05 -0.34
CA PHE A 64 -6.39 16.71 -0.90
C PHE A 64 -4.98 16.19 -0.63
N ASP A 65 -3.95 16.99 -0.92
CA ASP A 65 -2.55 16.62 -0.70
C ASP A 65 -2.30 16.23 0.77
N LYS A 66 -2.82 17.02 1.72
CA LYS A 66 -2.75 16.73 3.17
C LYS A 66 -3.48 15.45 3.53
N ALA A 67 -4.70 15.28 3.04
CA ALA A 67 -5.53 14.10 3.32
C ALA A 67 -4.89 12.83 2.74
N TYR A 68 -4.38 12.89 1.51
CA TYR A 68 -3.72 11.78 0.82
C TYR A 68 -2.45 11.34 1.55
N VAL A 69 -1.55 12.27 1.86
CA VAL A 69 -0.30 11.94 2.56
C VAL A 69 -0.59 11.36 3.96
N THR A 70 -1.59 11.90 4.66
CA THR A 70 -1.98 11.38 5.98
C THR A 70 -2.54 9.96 5.88
N ALA A 71 -3.47 9.73 4.94
CA ALA A 71 -4.08 8.41 4.74
C ALA A 71 -3.04 7.36 4.33
N GLN A 72 -2.12 7.70 3.42
CA GLN A 72 -1.03 6.82 3.00
C GLN A 72 -0.09 6.49 4.16
N LEU A 73 0.30 7.48 4.95
CA LEU A 73 1.18 7.28 6.11
C LEU A 73 0.57 6.35 7.15
N ASP A 74 -0.71 6.58 7.48
CA ASP A 74 -1.42 5.77 8.47
C ASP A 74 -1.63 4.33 7.94
N GLY A 75 -1.98 4.18 6.66
CA GLY A 75 -2.08 2.89 5.98
C GLY A 75 -0.78 2.10 6.02
N HIS A 76 0.35 2.74 5.70
CA HIS A 76 1.67 2.10 5.73
C HIS A 76 2.11 1.70 7.15
N LYS A 77 1.78 2.49 8.17
CA LYS A 77 2.05 2.11 9.58
C LYS A 77 1.24 0.89 10.02
N LYS A 78 -0.03 0.82 9.60
CA LYS A 78 -0.86 -0.38 9.81
C LYS A 78 -0.26 -1.60 9.08
N LEU A 79 0.11 -1.44 7.80
CA LEU A 79 0.73 -2.50 6.99
C LEU A 79 2.05 -2.99 7.60
N LEU A 80 2.90 -2.07 8.09
CA LEU A 80 4.15 -2.43 8.76
C LEU A 80 3.88 -3.31 9.99
N THR A 81 2.88 -2.94 10.80
CA THR A 81 2.48 -3.73 11.97
C THR A 81 2.06 -5.14 11.57
N ILE A 82 1.21 -5.27 10.54
CA ILE A 82 0.76 -6.56 10.01
C ILE A 82 1.95 -7.42 9.54
N GLN A 83 2.88 -6.82 8.79
CA GLN A 83 4.06 -7.53 8.31
C GLN A 83 4.96 -7.97 9.47
N GLU A 84 5.22 -7.10 10.45
CA GLU A 84 6.04 -7.43 11.62
C GLU A 84 5.39 -8.51 12.49
N ASP A 85 4.07 -8.52 12.61
CA ASP A 85 3.34 -9.57 13.32
C ASP A 85 3.37 -10.90 12.55
N TYR A 86 3.14 -10.88 11.24
CA TYR A 86 3.22 -12.08 10.42
C TYR A 86 4.63 -12.69 10.45
N LEU A 87 5.69 -11.87 10.45
CA LEU A 87 7.07 -12.36 10.53
C LEU A 87 7.40 -13.10 11.84
N LYS A 88 6.64 -12.87 12.92
CA LYS A 88 6.83 -13.58 14.20
C LYS A 88 6.24 -14.99 14.19
N VAL A 89 5.17 -15.20 13.42
CA VAL A 89 4.35 -16.42 13.50
C VAL A 89 4.28 -17.22 12.19
N GLY A 90 4.64 -16.61 11.07
CA GLY A 90 4.59 -17.22 9.75
C GLY A 90 5.56 -18.41 9.64
N GLN A 91 5.15 -19.40 8.85
CA GLN A 91 5.91 -20.64 8.68
C GLN A 91 6.33 -20.89 7.22
N ASN A 92 5.58 -20.37 6.26
CA ASN A 92 5.90 -20.53 4.84
C ASN A 92 7.12 -19.66 4.48
N ARG A 93 8.20 -20.31 4.03
CA ARG A 93 9.47 -19.65 3.70
C ARG A 93 9.33 -18.56 2.64
N GLU A 94 8.54 -18.79 1.60
CA GLU A 94 8.37 -17.86 0.50
C GLU A 94 7.56 -16.64 0.94
N HIS A 95 6.47 -16.86 1.68
CA HIS A 95 5.68 -15.78 2.27
C HIS A 95 6.56 -14.91 3.18
N LEU A 96 7.31 -15.54 4.09
CA LEU A 96 8.24 -14.81 4.98
C LEU A 96 9.31 -14.03 4.20
N SER A 97 9.77 -14.53 3.06
CA SER A 97 10.78 -13.87 2.23
C SER A 97 10.21 -12.61 1.57
N VAL A 98 9.03 -12.72 0.97
CA VAL A 98 8.32 -11.58 0.36
C VAL A 98 7.94 -10.55 1.43
N THR A 99 7.42 -10.99 2.59
CA THR A 99 7.12 -10.09 3.71
C THR A 99 8.35 -9.35 4.20
N LYS A 100 9.52 -10.00 4.30
CA LYS A 100 10.77 -9.33 4.71
C LYS A 100 11.22 -8.27 3.71
N LEU A 101 11.08 -8.54 2.42
CA LEU A 101 11.41 -7.60 1.34
C LEU A 101 10.46 -6.40 1.36
N ALA A 102 9.15 -6.65 1.32
CA ALA A 102 8.11 -5.63 1.34
C ALA A 102 8.20 -4.76 2.60
N ARG A 103 8.58 -5.32 3.76
CA ARG A 103 8.81 -4.54 4.98
C ARG A 103 9.88 -3.47 4.82
N GLY A 104 10.92 -3.72 4.03
CA GLY A 104 11.92 -2.70 3.70
C GLY A 104 11.30 -1.53 2.96
N GLN A 105 10.55 -1.83 1.89
CA GLN A 105 9.86 -0.85 1.05
C GLN A 105 8.83 -0.04 1.85
N VAL A 106 8.03 -0.71 2.69
CA VAL A 106 7.05 -0.03 3.57
C VAL A 106 7.73 0.95 4.53
N LYS A 107 8.92 0.63 5.07
CA LYS A 107 9.68 1.57 5.91
C LYS A 107 10.19 2.77 5.11
N GLU A 108 10.69 2.55 3.90
CA GLU A 108 11.10 3.61 2.98
C GLU A 108 9.92 4.53 2.60
N HIS A 109 8.75 3.95 2.37
CA HIS A 109 7.53 4.71 2.07
C HIS A 109 7.09 5.55 3.26
N ILE A 110 7.15 5.02 4.49
CA ILE A 110 6.86 5.79 5.72
C ILE A 110 7.79 7.00 5.83
N ASP A 111 9.10 6.81 5.67
CA ASP A 111 10.07 7.90 5.76
C ASP A 111 9.82 8.97 4.66
N HIS A 112 9.52 8.54 3.44
CA HIS A 112 9.18 9.45 2.35
C HIS A 112 7.86 10.19 2.64
N LEU A 113 6.84 9.51 3.14
CA LEU A 113 5.55 10.10 3.49
C LEU A 113 5.66 11.10 4.64
N ASP A 114 6.48 10.84 5.66
CA ASP A 114 6.75 11.80 6.73
C ASP A 114 7.46 13.06 6.20
N MET A 115 8.39 12.90 5.25
CA MET A 115 9.03 14.02 4.55
C MET A 115 8.05 14.80 3.64
N LEU A 116 7.09 14.13 3.00
CA LEU A 116 6.02 14.80 2.27
C LEU A 116 5.08 15.54 3.22
N LYS A 117 4.74 14.92 4.36
CA LYS A 117 3.86 15.49 5.39
C LYS A 117 4.40 16.81 5.92
N SER A 118 5.71 16.90 6.15
CA SER A 118 6.35 18.15 6.60
C SER A 118 6.30 19.27 5.55
N LYS A 119 6.09 18.94 4.27
CA LYS A 119 6.06 19.89 3.14
C LYS A 119 4.65 20.30 2.73
N VAL A 120 3.64 19.50 3.07
CA VAL A 120 2.23 19.82 2.80
C VAL A 120 1.57 20.57 3.95
N GLY A 121 2.30 20.87 5.04
CA GLY A 121 1.83 21.65 6.21
C GLY A 121 1.16 22.97 5.85
#